data_AF-A0A172YZK2-F1
#
_entry.id   AF-A0A172YZK2-F1
#
_cell.length_a   1.000
_cell.length_b   1.000
_cell.length_c   1.000
_cell.angle_alpha   90.00
_cell.angle_beta   90.00
_cell.angle_gamma   90.00
#
_symmetry.space_group_name_H-M   'P 1'
#
loop_
_entity.id
_entity.type
_entity.pdbx_description
1 polymer ?
#
loop_
_entity_poly.entity_id
_entity_poly.type
_entity_poly.pdbx_seq_one_letter_code
_entity_poly.pdbx_strand_id
1 'polypeptide(L)'
;MTTDTIDPGFEANFINERFADMQRNNPAEAVIVQGIMDALDYQKAVIRNELQLRNMLLALGGQLVRRSEGSLPRLQGWLAQFVKDGALTSDQAMSFMHQAEAIQS
;
A
#
# COMPACT_ATOMS: atom_id res chain seq x y z
N MET A 1 23.68 23.24 -5.48
CA MET A 1 22.36 22.59 -5.51
C MET A 1 22.57 21.19 -6.05
N THR A 2 22.81 20.22 -5.18
CA THR A 2 22.81 18.81 -5.56
C THR A 2 21.35 18.38 -5.61
N THR A 3 20.84 18.11 -6.81
CA THR A 3 19.65 17.30 -6.98
C THR A 3 19.95 15.94 -6.34
N ASP A 4 19.44 15.71 -5.14
CA ASP A 4 19.32 14.40 -4.51
C ASP A 4 18.38 13.54 -5.35
N THR A 5 18.83 13.13 -6.53
CA THR A 5 18.25 12.00 -7.24
C THR A 5 18.73 10.77 -6.50
N ILE A 6 17.94 10.34 -5.52
CA ILE A 6 18.08 9.02 -4.91
C ILE A 6 18.09 8.01 -6.06
N ASP A 7 19.09 7.12 -6.05
CA ASP A 7 19.22 6.08 -7.06
C ASP A 7 17.95 5.22 -7.09
N PRO A 8 17.23 5.13 -8.22
CA PRO A 8 16.03 4.31 -8.35
C PRO A 8 16.26 2.83 -7.97
N GLY A 9 17.49 2.33 -8.16
CA GLY A 9 17.88 0.98 -7.73
C GLY A 9 17.94 0.84 -6.21
N PHE A 10 18.38 1.88 -5.50
CA PHE A 10 18.40 1.91 -4.05
C PHE A 10 16.97 1.94 -3.47
N GLU A 11 16.09 2.80 -3.99
CA GLU A 11 14.69 2.88 -3.53
C GLU A 11 13.94 1.57 -3.76
N ALA A 12 14.12 0.94 -4.92
CA ALA A 12 13.51 -0.35 -5.23
C ALA A 12 13.98 -1.46 -4.27
N ASN A 13 15.28 -1.54 -3.99
CA ASN A 13 15.83 -2.51 -3.04
C ASN A 13 15.29 -2.27 -1.63
N PHE A 14 15.24 -1.02 -1.18
CA PHE A 14 14.71 -0.66 0.13
C PHE A 14 13.21 -1.03 0.28
N ILE A 15 12.41 -0.81 -0.77
CA ILE A 15 10.99 -1.20 -0.81
C ILE A 15 10.86 -2.73 -0.71
N ASN A 16 11.68 -3.47 -1.45
CA ASN A 16 11.67 -4.93 -1.43
C ASN A 16 12.07 -5.48 -0.05
N GLU A 17 13.10 -4.93 0.59
CA GLU A 17 13.52 -5.32 1.94
C GLU A 17 12.43 -5.05 2.97
N ARG A 18 11.82 -3.84 2.95
CA ARG A 18 10.72 -3.51 3.86
C ARG A 18 9.51 -4.41 3.67
N PHE A 19 9.21 -4.77 2.44
CA PHE A 19 8.11 -5.69 2.17
C PHE A 19 8.44 -7.11 2.63
N ALA A 20 9.64 -7.61 2.38
CA ALA A 20 10.11 -8.91 2.88
C ALA A 20 10.08 -8.97 4.42
N ASP A 21 10.46 -7.89 5.09
CA ASP A 21 10.38 -7.79 6.55
C ASP A 21 8.93 -7.77 7.06
N MET A 22 8.02 -7.12 6.32
CA MET A 22 6.58 -7.18 6.63
C MET A 22 6.05 -8.61 6.45
N GLN A 23 6.39 -9.29 5.35
CA GLN A 23 6.00 -10.68 5.11
C GLN A 23 6.46 -11.62 6.23
N ARG A 24 7.69 -11.40 6.74
CA ARG A 24 8.26 -12.24 7.79
C ARG A 24 7.61 -12.01 9.16
N ASN A 25 7.36 -10.75 9.51
CA ASN A 25 6.98 -10.39 10.88
C ASN A 25 5.48 -10.11 11.05
N ASN A 26 4.79 -9.74 9.97
CA ASN A 26 3.38 -9.32 9.95
C ASN A 26 2.70 -9.84 8.66
N PRO A 27 2.59 -11.17 8.50
CA PRO A 27 2.15 -11.78 7.25
C PRO A 27 0.72 -11.39 6.85
N ALA A 28 -0.17 -11.15 7.81
CA ALA A 28 -1.55 -10.79 7.52
C ALA A 28 -1.66 -9.40 6.86
N GLU A 29 -0.92 -8.41 7.37
CA GLU A 29 -0.80 -7.09 6.76
C GLU A 29 -0.10 -7.14 5.41
N ALA A 30 0.95 -7.97 5.29
CA ALA A 30 1.67 -8.15 4.03
C ALA A 30 0.75 -8.70 2.93
N VAL A 31 -0.16 -9.63 3.25
CA VAL A 31 -1.15 -10.17 2.31
C VAL A 31 -2.09 -9.09 1.79
N ILE A 32 -2.56 -8.18 2.65
CA ILE A 32 -3.42 -7.07 2.24
C ILE A 32 -2.66 -6.13 1.32
N VAL A 33 -1.43 -5.74 1.68
CA VAL A 33 -0.60 -4.84 0.88
C VAL A 33 -0.30 -5.45 -0.50
N GLN A 34 0.09 -6.73 -0.54
CA GLN A 34 0.32 -7.47 -1.78
C GLN A 34 -0.94 -7.54 -2.63
N GLY A 35 -2.08 -7.89 -2.02
CA GLY A 35 -3.35 -7.99 -2.70
C GLY A 35 -3.76 -6.67 -3.35
N ILE A 36 -3.54 -5.54 -2.67
CA ILE A 36 -3.77 -4.22 -3.26
C ILE A 36 -2.81 -3.98 -4.42
N MET A 37 -1.50 -4.24 -4.25
CA MET A 37 -0.50 -4.06 -5.31
C MET A 37 -0.80 -4.88 -6.57
N ASP A 38 -1.32 -6.10 -6.42
CA ASP A 38 -1.62 -7.00 -7.54
C ASP A 38 -2.94 -6.63 -8.25
N ALA A 39 -3.90 -6.09 -7.51
CA ALA A 39 -5.21 -5.73 -8.04
C ALA A 39 -5.23 -4.36 -8.74
N LEU A 40 -4.27 -3.48 -8.43
CA LEU A 40 -4.32 -2.08 -8.82
C LEU A 40 -3.90 -1.88 -10.28
N ASP A 41 -4.74 -1.18 -11.05
CA ASP A 41 -4.37 -0.70 -12.38
C ASP A 41 -3.52 0.59 -12.26
N TYR A 42 -2.20 0.42 -12.25
CA TYR A 42 -1.22 1.50 -12.07
C TYR A 42 -1.34 2.63 -13.11
N GLN A 43 -1.90 2.35 -14.30
CA GLN A 43 -2.07 3.37 -15.34
C GLN A 43 -3.22 4.32 -15.03
N LYS A 44 -4.17 3.89 -14.20
CA LYS A 44 -5.35 4.67 -13.82
C LYS A 44 -5.16 5.41 -12.50
N ALA A 45 -4.24 4.97 -11.66
CA ALA A 45 -3.99 5.59 -10.35
C ALA A 45 -3.55 7.06 -10.46
N VAL A 46 -3.99 7.90 -9.50
CA VAL A 46 -3.54 9.29 -9.40
C VAL A 46 -2.02 9.41 -9.24
N ILE A 47 -1.37 8.46 -8.56
CA ILE A 47 0.09 8.35 -8.49
C ILE A 47 0.58 7.50 -9.68
N ARG A 48 1.10 8.18 -10.70
CA ARG A 48 1.58 7.52 -11.94
C ARG A 48 2.96 6.87 -11.80
N ASN A 49 3.73 7.22 -10.78
CA ASN A 49 5.01 6.59 -10.51
C ASN A 49 4.75 5.32 -9.66
N GLU A 50 4.94 4.16 -10.29
CA GLU A 50 4.71 2.86 -9.66
C GLU A 50 5.53 2.67 -8.38
N LEU A 51 6.78 3.10 -8.37
CA LEU A 51 7.67 2.97 -7.21
C LEU A 51 7.15 3.79 -6.02
N GLN A 52 6.72 5.03 -6.28
CA GLN A 52 6.11 5.89 -5.27
C GLN A 52 4.80 5.29 -4.74
N LEU A 53 3.97 4.74 -5.63
CA LEU A 53 2.72 4.11 -5.23
C LEU A 53 2.96 2.86 -4.36
N ARG A 54 3.90 2.00 -4.75
CA ARG A 54 4.31 0.83 -3.95
C ARG A 54 4.83 1.25 -2.57
N ASN A 55 5.68 2.27 -2.51
CA ASN A 55 6.19 2.79 -1.22
C ASN A 55 5.07 3.32 -0.33
N MET A 56 4.08 4.02 -0.91
CA MET A 56 2.91 4.50 -0.18
C MET A 56 2.07 3.33 0.36
N LEU A 57 1.82 2.29 -0.44
CA LEU A 57 1.11 1.09 0.01
C LEU A 57 1.84 0.40 1.17
N LEU A 58 3.18 0.31 1.11
CA LEU A 58 3.98 -0.20 2.23
C LEU A 58 3.89 0.68 3.48
N ALA A 59 3.83 2.01 3.31
CA ALA A 59 3.65 2.92 4.43
C ALA A 59 2.28 2.72 5.10
N LEU A 60 1.22 2.52 4.32
CA LEU A 60 -0.11 2.15 4.84
C LEU A 60 -0.07 0.81 5.57
N GLY A 61 0.55 -0.21 4.98
CA GLY A 61 0.77 -1.50 5.65
C GLY A 61 1.51 -1.35 6.98
N GLY A 62 2.58 -0.54 7.02
CA GLY A 62 3.30 -0.26 8.25
C GLY A 62 2.46 0.44 9.32
N GLN A 63 1.49 1.28 8.92
CA GLN A 63 0.53 1.89 9.85
C GLN A 63 -0.48 0.87 10.38
N LEU A 64 -0.92 -0.08 9.54
CA LEU A 64 -1.77 -1.20 9.97
C LEU A 64 -1.05 -2.08 10.99
N VAL A 65 0.19 -2.47 10.70
CA VAL A 65 1.06 -3.25 11.62
C VAL A 65 1.18 -2.58 12.98
N ARG A 66 1.40 -1.26 12.99
CA ARG A 66 1.55 -0.48 14.23
C ARG A 66 0.21 -0.18 14.92
N ARG A 67 -0.92 -0.58 14.33
CA ARG A 67 -2.27 -0.21 14.78
C ARG A 67 -2.37 1.28 15.08
N SER A 68 -1.76 2.09 14.23
CA SER A 68 -1.69 3.54 14.45
C SER A 68 -3.09 4.13 14.44
N GLU A 69 -3.32 5.16 15.26
CA GLU A 69 -4.57 5.90 15.25
C GLU A 69 -4.86 6.40 13.82
N GLY A 70 -6.06 6.09 13.33
CA GLY A 70 -6.46 6.44 11.97
C GLY A 70 -5.88 5.56 10.86
N SER A 71 -5.19 4.45 11.15
CA SER A 71 -4.67 3.53 10.12
C SER A 71 -5.77 2.98 9.21
N LEU A 72 -6.89 2.53 9.77
CA LEU A 72 -8.07 2.08 9.02
C LEU A 72 -8.74 3.22 8.22
N PRO A 73 -9.07 4.39 8.80
CA PRO A 73 -9.58 5.53 8.04
C PRO A 73 -8.66 5.97 6.88
N ARG A 74 -7.34 5.94 7.06
CA ARG A 74 -6.40 6.28 5.99
C ARG A 74 -6.39 5.26 4.87
N LEU A 75 -6.38 3.96 5.22
CA LEU A 75 -6.51 2.89 4.24
C LEU A 75 -7.82 3.06 3.44
N GLN A 76 -8.93 3.26 4.13
CA GLN A 76 -10.25 3.49 3.52
C GLN A 76 -10.22 4.68 2.55
N GLY A 77 -9.60 5.80 2.94
CA GLY A 77 -9.46 6.98 2.10
C GLY A 77 -8.70 6.70 0.80
N TRP A 78 -7.59 5.94 0.87
CA TRP A 78 -6.83 5.56 -0.32
C TRP A 78 -7.58 4.55 -1.20
N LEU A 79 -8.24 3.55 -0.61
CA LEU A 79 -9.07 2.60 -1.35
C LEU A 79 -10.20 3.33 -2.11
N ALA A 80 -10.86 4.31 -1.46
CA ALA A 80 -11.87 5.14 -2.11
C ALA A 80 -11.28 5.98 -3.27
N GLN A 81 -10.06 6.49 -3.12
CA GLN A 81 -9.37 7.22 -4.18
C GLN A 81 -9.06 6.29 -5.38
N PHE A 82 -8.57 5.07 -5.14
CA PHE A 82 -8.31 4.11 -6.23
C PHE A 82 -9.58 3.70 -6.98
N VAL A 83 -10.70 3.57 -6.27
CA VAL A 83 -12.02 3.34 -6.92
C VAL A 83 -12.42 4.52 -7.78
N LYS A 84 -12.28 5.75 -7.24
CA LYS A 84 -12.57 6.99 -7.98
C LYS A 84 -11.72 7.13 -9.24
N ASP A 85 -10.46 6.72 -9.17
CA ASP A 85 -9.51 6.73 -10.27
C ASP A 85 -9.80 5.62 -11.31
N GLY A 86 -10.64 4.63 -10.96
CA GLY A 86 -10.85 3.41 -11.75
C GLY A 86 -9.68 2.44 -11.69
N ALA A 87 -8.75 2.64 -10.75
CA ALA A 87 -7.60 1.78 -10.49
C ALA A 87 -7.97 0.51 -9.70
N LEU A 88 -9.09 0.54 -8.97
CA LEU A 88 -9.71 -0.62 -8.34
C LEU A 88 -11.22 -0.61 -8.58
N THR A 89 -11.83 -1.79 -8.50
CA THR A 89 -13.30 -1.90 -8.38
C THR A 89 -13.76 -1.66 -6.95
N SER A 90 -15.01 -1.25 -6.77
CA SER A 90 -15.61 -1.08 -5.43
C SER A 90 -15.58 -2.38 -4.61
N ASP A 91 -15.80 -3.53 -5.24
CA ASP A 91 -15.79 -4.83 -4.57
C ASP A 91 -14.39 -5.22 -4.06
N GLN A 92 -13.35 -4.97 -4.85
CA GLN A 92 -11.96 -5.17 -4.42
C GLN A 92 -11.63 -4.26 -3.23
N ALA A 93 -12.00 -2.98 -3.30
CA ALA A 93 -11.77 -2.04 -2.21
C ALA A 93 -12.49 -2.46 -0.91
N MET A 94 -13.76 -2.86 -0.99
CA MET A 94 -14.50 -3.36 0.18
C MET A 94 -13.87 -4.62 0.75
N SER A 95 -13.44 -5.56 -0.10
CA SER A 95 -12.76 -6.79 0.33
C SER A 95 -11.48 -6.48 1.11
N PHE A 96 -10.63 -5.57 0.62
CA PHE A 96 -9.40 -5.20 1.32
C PHE A 96 -9.69 -4.49 2.65
N MET A 97 -10.73 -3.66 2.70
CA MET A 97 -11.12 -2.99 3.94
C MET A 97 -11.59 -4.01 5.00
N HIS A 98 -12.44 -4.96 4.62
CA HIS A 98 -12.89 -6.01 5.53
C HIS A 98 -11.75 -6.88 6.06
N GLN A 99 -10.78 -7.21 5.20
CA GLN A 99 -9.57 -7.92 5.64
C GLN A 99 -8.78 -7.10 6.66
N ALA A 100 -8.61 -5.79 6.43
CA ALA A 100 -7.90 -4.90 7.36
C ALA A 100 -8.62 -4.75 8.70
N GLU A 101 -9.95 -4.65 8.70
CA GLU A 101 -10.77 -4.61 9.92
C GLU A 101 -10.63 -5.92 10.72
N ALA A 102 -10.69 -7.08 10.04
CA ALA A 102 -10.62 -8.39 10.66
C ALA A 102 -9.28 -8.69 11.36
N ILE A 103 -8.18 -8.09 10.89
CA ILE A 103 -6.86 -8.26 11.54
C ILE A 103 -6.64 -7.26 12.68
N GLN A 104 -7.42 -6.17 12.72
CA GLN A 104 -7.33 -5.15 13.76
C GLN A 104 -8.36 -5.31 14.90
N SER A 105 -9.42 -6.11 14.70
CA SER A 105 -10.32 -6.56 15.76
C SER A 105 -9.63 -7.48 16.77
#